data_AF-A0A2V9CJU5-F1
#
_entry.id   AF-A0A2V9CJU5-F1
#
_cell.length_a   1.000
_cell.length_b   1.000
_cell.length_c   1.000
_cell.angle_alpha   90.00
_cell.angle_beta   90.00
_cell.angle_gamma   90.00
#
_symmetry.space_group_name_H-M   'P 1'
#
loop_
_entity.id
_entity.type
_entity.pdbx_description
1 polymer ?
#
loop_
_entity_poly.entity_id
_entity_poly.type
_entity_poly.pdbx_seq_one_letter_code
_entity_poly.pdbx_strand_id
1 'polypeptide(L)'
;MRVRVPFREPVTVALDTLRAHKLRSFLMLLGIILSVSTLIVVVGLIEGTNRYIASRVANLGANVFLVLRFPIITEAEAFIKATRRNKNVTWEDY
;
A
#
# COMPACT_ATOMS: atom_id res chain seq x y z
N MET A 1 -41.77 -27.02 -17.36
CA MET A 1 -41.05 -26.71 -18.62
C MET A 1 -39.67 -26.18 -18.25
N ARG A 2 -38.58 -26.92 -18.51
CA ARG A 2 -37.20 -26.56 -18.11
C ARG A 2 -36.45 -26.11 -19.36
N VAL A 3 -36.44 -24.80 -19.63
CA VAL A 3 -35.76 -24.23 -20.80
C VAL A 3 -34.25 -24.35 -20.57
N ARG A 4 -33.61 -25.29 -21.28
CA ARG A 4 -32.16 -25.33 -21.41
C ARG A 4 -31.79 -24.34 -22.52
N VAL A 5 -31.38 -23.14 -22.14
CA VAL A 5 -30.83 -22.17 -23.09
C VAL A 5 -29.45 -22.65 -23.57
N PRO A 6 -29.24 -22.83 -24.89
CA PRO A 6 -27.94 -23.20 -25.43
C PRO A 6 -27.01 -21.98 -25.38
N PHE A 7 -25.98 -22.02 -24.52
CA PHE A 7 -25.00 -20.93 -24.36
C PHE A 7 -24.18 -20.61 -25.63
N ARG A 8 -24.20 -21.48 -26.65
CA ARG A 8 -23.42 -21.29 -27.88
C ARG A 8 -23.98 -20.21 -28.80
N GLU A 9 -25.29 -20.09 -28.92
CA GLU A 9 -25.94 -19.07 -29.76
C GLU A 9 -25.66 -17.64 -29.25
N PRO A 10 -25.88 -17.32 -27.96
CA PRO A 10 -25.60 -15.98 -27.42
C PRO A 10 -24.15 -15.56 -27.57
N VAL A 11 -23.20 -16.48 -27.35
CA VAL A 11 -21.76 -16.20 -27.46
C VAL A 11 -21.38 -15.86 -28.90
N THR A 12 -21.94 -16.58 -29.87
CA THR A 12 -21.68 -16.35 -31.29
C THR A 12 -22.23 -14.98 -31.72
N VAL A 13 -23.46 -14.65 -31.31
CA VAL A 13 -24.10 -13.36 -31.59
C VAL A 13 -23.35 -12.19 -30.93
N ALA A 14 -22.88 -12.37 -29.70
CA ALA A 14 -22.07 -11.37 -29.00
C ALA A 14 -20.73 -11.11 -29.69
N LEU A 15 -20.07 -12.16 -30.19
CA LEU A 15 -18.81 -12.03 -30.94
C LEU A 15 -18.99 -11.28 -32.27
N ASP A 16 -20.08 -11.53 -32.99
CA ASP A 16 -20.38 -10.80 -34.23
C ASP A 16 -20.68 -9.33 -33.98
N THR A 17 -21.45 -9.01 -32.95
CA THR A 17 -21.74 -7.61 -32.58
C THR A 17 -20.49 -6.86 -32.10
N LEU A 18 -19.59 -7.51 -31.36
CA LEU A 18 -18.30 -6.92 -30.98
C LEU A 18 -17.41 -6.61 -32.19
N ARG A 19 -17.42 -7.49 -33.21
CA ARG A 19 -16.68 -7.29 -34.47
C ARG A 19 -17.29 -6.22 -35.38
N ALA A 20 -18.61 -6.05 -35.35
CA ALA A 20 -19.32 -5.02 -36.09
C ALA A 20 -18.97 -3.60 -35.60
N HIS A 21 -18.76 -3.42 -34.28
CA HIS A 21 -18.47 -2.13 -33.67
C HIS A 21 -17.05 -2.02 -33.11
N LYS A 22 -16.05 -2.12 -33.98
CA LYS A 22 -14.62 -2.17 -33.61
C LYS A 22 -14.16 -0.97 -32.76
N LEU A 23 -14.56 0.25 -33.11
CA LEU A 23 -14.14 1.47 -32.38
C LEU A 23 -14.68 1.49 -30.95
N ARG A 24 -15.97 1.18 -30.78
CA ARG A 24 -16.62 1.15 -29.46
C ARG A 24 -16.03 0.06 -28.57
N SER A 25 -15.91 -1.16 -29.11
CA SER A 25 -15.31 -2.28 -28.38
C SER A 25 -13.86 -1.98 -27.98
N PHE A 26 -13.07 -1.38 -28.88
CA PHE A 26 -11.68 -1.02 -28.61
C PHE A 26 -11.55 0.02 -27.49
N LEU A 27 -12.32 1.11 -27.53
CA LEU A 27 -12.25 2.15 -26.50
C LEU A 27 -12.70 1.67 -25.12
N MET A 28 -13.73 0.81 -25.06
CA MET A 28 -14.19 0.23 -23.79
C MET A 28 -13.14 -0.72 -23.18
N LEU A 29 -12.49 -1.54 -24.00
CA LEU A 29 -11.40 -2.40 -23.55
C LEU A 29 -10.20 -1.59 -23.08
N LEU A 30 -9.80 -0.57 -23.84
CA LEU A 30 -8.70 0.32 -23.46
C LEU A 30 -8.96 0.99 -22.11
N GLY A 31 -10.18 1.51 -21.90
CA GLY A 31 -10.56 2.14 -20.63
C GLY A 31 -10.48 1.19 -19.44
N ILE A 32 -11.00 -0.03 -19.58
CA ILE A 32 -10.95 -1.04 -18.51
C ILE A 32 -9.51 -1.47 -18.22
N ILE A 33 -8.70 -1.71 -19.26
CA ILE A 33 -7.29 -2.09 -19.09
C ILE A 33 -6.53 -1.00 -18.34
N LEU A 34 -6.67 0.26 -18.74
CA LEU A 34 -6.01 1.37 -18.05
C LEU A 34 -6.48 1.48 -16.59
N SER A 35 -7.79 1.40 -16.35
CA SER A 35 -8.37 1.46 -15.00
C SER A 35 -7.82 0.38 -14.08
N VAL A 36 -7.83 -0.89 -14.51
CA VAL A 36 -7.36 -2.01 -13.70
C VAL A 36 -5.84 -1.99 -13.56
N SER A 37 -5.10 -1.57 -14.59
CA SER A 37 -3.65 -1.50 -14.54
C SER A 37 -3.14 -0.51 -13.48
N THR A 38 -3.72 0.70 -13.40
CA THR A 38 -3.37 1.68 -12.37
C THR A 38 -3.65 1.13 -10.96
N LEU A 39 -4.79 0.46 -10.78
CA LEU A 39 -5.13 -0.15 -9.49
C LEU A 39 -4.09 -1.19 -9.05
N ILE A 40 -3.71 -2.11 -9.94
CA ILE A 40 -2.73 -3.15 -9.64
C ILE A 40 -1.37 -2.53 -9.28
N VAL A 41 -0.92 -1.50 -10.02
CA VAL A 41 0.34 -0.81 -9.75
C VAL A 41 0.33 -0.14 -8.38
N VAL A 42 -0.74 0.58 -8.04
CA VAL A 42 -0.85 1.28 -6.75
C VAL A 42 -0.87 0.29 -5.59
N VAL A 43 -1.67 -0.76 -5.67
CA VAL A 43 -1.74 -1.79 -4.62
C VAL A 43 -0.40 -2.50 -4.46
N GLY A 44 0.24 -2.88 -5.57
CA GLY A 44 1.56 -3.51 -5.55
C GLY A 44 2.64 -2.61 -4.95
N LEU A 45 2.61 -1.30 -5.23
CA LEU A 45 3.52 -0.34 -4.64
C LEU A 45 3.31 -0.18 -3.13
N ILE A 46 2.06 -0.10 -2.67
CA ILE A 46 1.72 0.01 -1.26
C ILE A 46 2.19 -1.22 -0.50
N GLU A 47 1.84 -2.43 -0.97
CA GLU A 47 2.28 -3.66 -0.32
C GLU A 47 3.79 -3.85 -0.39
N GLY A 48 4.42 -3.55 -1.53
CA GLY A 48 5.86 -3.60 -1.69
C GLY A 48 6.58 -2.67 -0.72
N THR A 49 6.09 -1.44 -0.57
CA THR A 49 6.63 -0.45 0.37
C THR A 49 6.41 -0.88 1.82
N ASN A 50 5.23 -1.40 2.15
CA ASN A 50 4.95 -1.89 3.50
C ASN A 50 5.92 -3.03 3.89
N ARG A 51 6.15 -3.99 2.98
CA ARG A 51 7.14 -5.06 3.20
C ARG A 51 8.56 -4.53 3.29
N TYR A 52 8.93 -3.58 2.43
CA TYR A 52 10.25 -2.95 2.45
C TYR A 52 10.51 -2.22 3.77
N ILE A 53 9.57 -1.35 4.19
CA ILE A 53 9.64 -0.63 5.47
C ILE A 53 9.62 -1.62 6.63
N ALA A 54 8.75 -2.64 6.63
CA ALA A 54 8.76 -3.66 7.66
C ALA A 54 10.12 -4.34 7.77
N SER A 55 10.79 -4.69 6.66
CA SER A 55 12.13 -5.30 6.73
C SER A 55 13.22 -4.34 7.22
N ARG A 56 13.13 -3.05 6.90
CA ARG A 56 14.13 -2.04 7.29
C ARG A 56 13.91 -1.49 8.71
N VAL A 57 12.65 -1.32 9.09
CA VAL A 57 12.22 -0.76 10.37
C VAL A 57 11.96 -1.85 11.42
N ALA A 58 11.67 -3.11 11.06
CA ALA A 58 11.72 -4.20 12.04
C ALA A 58 13.14 -4.36 12.61
N ASN A 59 14.17 -4.04 11.84
CA ASN A 59 15.52 -3.93 12.38
C ASN A 59 15.71 -2.73 13.31
N LEU A 60 14.85 -1.71 13.27
CA LEU A 60 14.82 -0.55 14.19
C LEU A 60 13.79 -0.72 15.34
N GLY A 61 12.88 -1.69 15.25
CA GLY A 61 11.76 -1.84 16.19
C GLY A 61 11.71 -3.18 16.94
N ALA A 62 12.31 -4.25 16.39
CA ALA A 62 12.28 -5.57 17.03
C ALA A 62 13.54 -5.88 17.86
N ASN A 63 14.66 -5.20 17.62
CA ASN A 63 15.92 -5.38 18.37
C ASN A 63 16.77 -4.10 18.48
N VAL A 64 16.17 -2.90 18.53
CA VAL A 64 16.93 -1.65 18.74
C VAL A 64 16.36 -0.90 19.94
N PHE A 65 17.21 -0.76 20.96
CA PHE A 65 16.94 0.07 22.12
C PHE A 65 17.15 1.53 21.73
N LEU A 66 16.07 2.32 21.73
CA LEU A 66 16.13 3.75 21.52
C LEU A 66 16.47 4.45 22.85
N VAL A 67 17.75 4.65 23.12
CA VAL A 67 18.20 5.38 24.33
C VAL A 67 18.13 6.89 24.06
N LEU A 68 17.06 7.52 24.53
CA LEU A 68 16.88 8.97 24.45
C LEU A 68 17.21 9.62 25.80
N ARG A 69 18.07 10.64 25.79
CA ARG A 69 18.41 11.44 26.99
C ARG A 69 17.20 12.23 27.52
N PHE A 70 16.23 12.55 26.68
CA PHE A 70 15.03 13.28 27.07
C PHE A 70 13.81 12.51 26.54
N PRO A 71 12.78 12.24 27.37
CA PRO A 71 11.50 11.79 26.85
C PRO A 71 10.89 12.87 25.96
N ILE A 72 9.86 12.53 25.18
CA ILE A 72 9.11 13.53 24.41
C ILE A 72 8.44 14.47 25.43
N ILE A 73 9.01 15.66 25.60
CA ILE A 73 8.54 16.68 26.55
C ILE A 73 7.94 17.82 25.71
N THR A 74 6.65 18.08 25.88
CA THR A 74 5.92 19.17 25.21
C THR A 74 5.97 20.48 26.00
N GLU A 75 6.44 20.45 27.26
CA GLU A 75 6.41 21.57 28.19
C GLU A 75 7.81 22.15 28.46
N ALA A 76 7.97 23.47 28.31
CA ALA A 76 9.26 24.14 28.45
C ALA A 76 9.88 24.02 29.86
N GLU A 77 9.05 24.11 30.92
CA GLU A 77 9.53 23.96 32.31
C GLU A 77 9.96 22.53 32.63
N ALA A 78 9.24 21.53 32.10
CA ALA A 78 9.59 20.13 32.25
C ALA A 78 10.91 19.80 31.53
N PHE A 79 11.20 20.47 30.41
CA PHE A 79 12.46 20.32 29.69
C PHE A 79 13.66 20.89 30.47
N ILE A 80 13.50 22.05 31.12
CA ILE A 80 14.55 22.65 31.97
C ILE A 80 14.80 21.77 33.20
N LYS A 81 13.76 21.23 33.82
CA LYS A 81 13.87 20.29 34.97
C LYS A 81 14.53 18.98 34.57
N ALA A 82 14.20 18.44 33.39
CA ALA A 82 14.83 17.24 32.85
C ALA A 82 16.31 17.45 32.53
N THR A 83 16.68 18.61 31.98
CA THR A 83 18.07 18.97 31.64
C THR A 83 18.95 19.10 32.88
N ARG A 84 18.39 19.62 33.99
CA ARG A 84 19.12 19.76 35.25
C ARG A 84 19.36 18.43 35.96
N ARG A 85 18.46 17.45 35.80
CA ARG A 85 18.48 16.20 36.58
C ARG A 85 19.05 15.01 35.81
N ASN A 86 19.06 15.03 34.48
CA ASN A 86 19.53 13.89 33.71
C ASN A 86 21.02 14.01 33.33
N LYS A 87 21.82 13.07 33.82
CA LYS A 87 23.26 12.95 33.54
C LYS A 87 23.48 12.67 32.04
N ASN A 88 24.61 13.10 31.49
CA ASN A 88 24.96 12.83 30.09
C ASN A 88 25.06 11.32 29.88
N VAL A 89 24.35 10.79 28.89
CA VAL A 89 24.48 9.39 28.46
C VAL A 89 25.84 9.26 27.76
N THR A 90 26.75 8.50 28.35
CA THR A 90 28.10 8.24 27.83
C THR A 90 28.19 6.83 27.29
N TRP A 91 29.11 6.57 26.36
CA TRP A 91 29.31 5.26 25.71
C TRP A 91 29.69 4.10 26.65
N GLU A 92 29.94 4.40 27.93
CA GLU A 92 30.17 3.41 29.01
C GLU A 92 28.87 2.84 29.60
N ASP A 93 27.69 3.44 29.30
CA ASP A 93 26.37 2.97 29.73
C ASP A 93 25.72 1.99 28.73
N TYR A 94 26.49 1.47 27.75
CA TYR A 94 26.07 0.42 26.80
C TYR A 94 26.62 -0.94 27.20
#